data_AF-A0A818FDP0-F1
#
_entry.id   AF-A0A818FDP0-F1
#
_cell.length_a   1.000
_cell.length_b   1.000
_cell.length_c   1.000
_cell.angle_alpha   90.00
_cell.angle_beta   90.00
_cell.angle_gamma   90.00
#
_symmetry.space_group_name_H-M   'P 1'
#
loop_
_entity.id
_entity.type
_entity.pdbx_description
1 polymer ?
#
loop_
_entity_poly.entity_id
_entity_poly.type
_entity_poly.pdbx_seq_one_letter_code
_entity_poly.pdbx_strand_id
1 'polypeptide(L)'
;MPRSDKEQLVKRIVQHYRMVAKKKKNITVNHFLAENIPRQTIYRIIWKYDTCDTIGDKLRSGRPRKISTGQRTRLKRLVNPQTGISLRRITQKFHVHRRTIQRELIDMGIHYRKKKRAPRYTEKKIEAMPTSTRRLYRTLLNNDFELIMDDEKYFTLTNESVSTNRGS
;
A
#
# COMPACT_ATOMS: atom_id res chain seq x y z
N MET A 1 8.61 20.61 23.90
CA MET A 1 7.74 21.21 22.87
C MET A 1 7.34 20.15 21.84
N PRO A 2 6.05 19.80 21.76
CA PRO A 2 5.51 18.79 20.83
C PRO A 2 5.61 19.26 19.37
N ARG A 3 5.45 18.32 18.43
CA ARG A 3 5.67 18.58 16.99
C ARG A 3 4.72 19.63 16.43
N SER A 4 3.43 19.56 16.81
CA SER A 4 2.40 20.51 16.39
C SER A 4 2.78 21.95 16.74
N ASP A 5 3.16 22.19 18.00
CA ASP A 5 3.51 23.52 18.48
C ASP A 5 4.74 24.08 17.76
N LYS A 6 5.73 23.23 17.44
CA LYS A 6 6.91 23.64 16.67
C LYS A 6 6.51 24.10 15.26
N GLU A 7 5.63 23.36 14.59
CA GLU A 7 5.14 23.72 13.25
C GLU A 7 4.35 25.03 13.27
N GLN A 8 3.52 25.25 14.29
CA GLN A 8 2.81 26.52 14.49
C GLN A 8 3.76 27.68 14.76
N LEU A 9 4.78 27.47 15.59
CA LEU A 9 5.80 28.47 15.88
C LEU A 9 6.57 28.88 14.62
N VAL A 10 7.00 27.90 13.82
CA VAL A 10 7.70 28.15 12.55
C VAL A 10 6.82 28.97 11.60
N LYS A 11 5.52 28.62 11.49
CA LYS A 11 4.55 29.39 10.69
C LYS A 11 4.44 30.84 11.18
N ARG A 12 4.26 31.07 12.49
CA ARG A 12 4.16 32.41 13.08
C ARG A 12 5.40 33.26 12.80
N ILE A 13 6.59 32.69 13.01
CA ILE A 13 7.87 33.39 12.79
C ILE A 13 8.05 33.75 11.32
N VAL A 14 7.81 32.80 10.40
CA VAL A 14 7.95 33.05 8.96
C VAL A 14 6.90 34.06 8.46
N GLN A 15 5.66 33.97 8.93
CA GLN A 15 4.60 34.92 8.58
C GLN A 15 4.97 36.34 9.04
N HIS A 16 5.39 36.50 10.29
CA HIS A 16 5.83 37.80 10.79
C HIS A 16 7.06 38.32 10.02
N TYR A 17 8.04 37.47 9.73
CA TYR A 17 9.21 37.83 8.91
C TYR A 17 8.85 38.32 7.49
N ARG A 18 7.82 37.73 6.87
CA ARG A 18 7.29 38.17 5.57
C ARG A 18 6.57 39.52 5.64
N MET A 19 5.83 39.76 6.73
CA MET A 19 5.07 41.01 6.93
C MET A 19 5.95 42.21 7.29
N VAL A 20 7.13 41.98 7.87
CA VAL A 20 8.08 43.04 8.21
C VAL A 20 8.69 43.64 6.94
N ALA A 21 8.62 44.97 6.82
CA ALA A 21 9.21 45.73 5.71
C ALA A 21 10.69 45.37 5.50
N LYS A 22 11.05 45.03 4.26
CA LYS A 22 12.40 44.61 3.84
C LYS A 22 12.94 43.34 4.54
N LYS A 23 12.08 42.48 5.10
CA LYS A 23 12.49 41.21 5.75
C LYS A 23 13.62 41.42 6.78
N LYS A 24 13.52 42.47 7.60
CA LYS A 24 14.56 42.78 8.60
C LYS A 24 14.57 41.75 9.73
N LYS A 25 15.61 40.92 9.78
CA LYS A 25 15.80 39.84 10.78
C LYS A 25 15.74 40.33 12.22
N ASN A 26 16.34 41.48 12.51
CA ASN A 26 16.42 42.02 13.88
C ASN A 26 15.04 42.34 14.48
N ILE A 27 14.10 42.84 13.68
CA ILE A 27 12.74 43.18 14.13
C ILE A 27 12.00 41.91 14.53
N THR A 28 12.04 40.90 13.65
CA THR A 28 11.44 39.58 13.92
C THR A 28 12.07 38.92 15.15
N VAL A 29 13.40 38.99 15.30
CA VAL A 29 14.10 38.40 16.44
C VAL A 29 13.68 39.08 17.75
N ASN A 30 13.64 40.41 17.80
CA ASN A 30 13.27 41.13 19.02
C ASN A 30 11.82 40.83 19.44
N HIS A 31 10.90 40.73 18.47
CA HIS A 31 9.50 40.37 18.74
C HIS A 31 9.37 39.00 19.41
N PHE A 32 9.97 37.96 18.83
CA PHE A 32 9.87 36.59 19.38
C PHE A 32 10.81 36.34 20.57
N LEU A 33 11.84 37.16 20.75
CA LEU A 33 12.66 37.14 21.96
C LEU A 33 11.85 37.61 23.17
N ALA A 34 10.99 38.62 23.02
CA ALA A 34 10.06 39.05 24.05
C ALA A 34 9.02 37.97 24.42
N GLU A 35 8.71 37.06 23.49
CA GLU A 35 7.88 35.87 23.72
C GLU A 35 8.66 34.69 24.35
N ASN A 36 9.88 34.91 24.85
CA ASN A 36 10.77 33.89 25.44
C ASN A 36 11.22 32.78 24.48
N ILE A 37 11.27 33.03 23.17
CA ILE A 37 11.82 32.07 22.20
C ILE A 37 13.32 32.29 22.05
N PRO A 38 14.16 31.24 22.15
CA PRO A 38 15.61 31.39 22.02
C PRO A 38 16.02 32.00 20.68
N ARG A 39 16.89 33.02 20.74
CA ARG A 39 17.43 33.74 19.58
C ARG A 39 17.95 32.81 18.49
N GLN A 40 18.71 31.78 18.87
CA GLN A 40 19.30 30.81 17.94
C GLN A 40 18.23 30.05 17.13
N THR A 41 17.10 29.70 17.76
CA THR A 41 15.98 29.03 17.09
C THR A 41 15.35 29.93 16.05
N ILE A 42 15.15 31.22 16.35
CA ILE A 42 14.57 32.20 15.42
C ILE A 42 15.47 32.37 14.19
N TYR A 43 16.77 32.60 14.38
CA TYR A 43 17.72 32.71 13.26
C TYR A 43 17.79 31.43 12.43
N ARG A 44 17.78 30.25 13.06
CA ARG A 44 17.78 28.97 12.35
C ARG A 44 16.54 28.79 11.48
N ILE A 45 15.37 29.21 11.96
CA ILE A 45 14.12 29.18 11.19
C ILE A 45 14.18 30.13 10.00
N ILE A 46 14.60 31.38 10.23
CA ILE A 46 14.74 32.38 9.16
C ILE A 46 15.75 31.91 8.13
N TRP A 47 16.91 31.41 8.54
CA TRP A 47 17.94 30.88 7.63
C TRP A 47 17.43 29.69 6.81
N LYS A 48 16.73 28.75 7.45
CA LYS A 48 16.10 27.61 6.75
C LYS A 48 15.10 28.10 5.71
N TYR A 49 14.30 29.10 6.06
CA TYR A 49 13.31 29.71 5.17
C TYR A 49 13.98 30.46 4.01
N ASP A 50 14.95 31.33 4.26
CA ASP A 50 15.69 32.05 3.21
C ASP A 50 16.40 31.08 2.23
N THR A 51 16.91 29.95 2.73
CA THR A 51 17.67 28.98 1.91
C THR A 51 16.79 28.01 1.12
N CYS A 52 15.68 27.55 1.72
CA CYS A 52 14.89 26.45 1.18
C CYS A 52 13.47 26.85 0.75
N ASP A 53 13.08 28.12 0.99
CA ASP A 53 11.74 28.71 0.82
C ASP A 53 10.58 27.81 1.31
N THR A 54 10.85 27.01 2.34
CA THR A 54 9.94 25.99 2.84
C THR A 54 9.81 26.10 4.37
N ILE A 55 8.55 26.10 4.83
CA ILE A 55 8.18 26.14 6.24
C ILE A 55 8.24 24.73 6.85
N GLY A 56 7.95 23.71 6.04
CA GLY A 56 7.94 22.30 6.46
C GLY A 56 9.31 21.73 6.81
N ASP A 57 9.32 20.66 7.60
CA ASP A 57 10.53 19.88 7.80
C ASP A 57 10.92 19.12 6.55
N LYS A 58 12.22 19.14 6.22
CA LYS A 58 12.76 18.27 5.19
C LYS A 58 12.56 16.83 5.63
N LEU A 59 12.29 15.95 4.66
CA LEU A 59 12.31 14.52 4.90
C LEU A 59 13.67 14.15 5.50
N ARG A 60 13.65 13.60 6.71
CA ARG A 60 14.88 13.13 7.35
C ARG A 60 15.37 11.91 6.59
N SER A 61 16.68 11.82 6.39
CA SER A 61 17.29 10.57 5.93
C SER A 61 16.98 9.49 6.97
N GLY A 62 16.20 8.50 6.54
CA GLY A 62 15.90 7.33 7.33
C GLY A 62 17.01 6.28 7.21
N ARG A 63 16.85 5.18 7.96
CA ARG A 63 17.69 3.99 7.78
C ARG A 63 17.54 3.46 6.35
N PRO A 64 18.63 3.15 5.64
CA PRO A 64 18.54 2.57 4.30
C PRO A 64 17.79 1.23 4.34
N ARG A 65 17.02 0.96 3.29
CA ARG A 65 16.30 -0.30 3.13
C ARG A 65 17.30 -1.45 2.91
N LYS A 66 16.96 -2.64 3.41
CA LYS A 66 17.77 -3.85 3.22
C LYS A 66 17.73 -4.39 1.78
N ILE A 67 16.68 -4.05 1.03
CA ILE A 67 16.51 -4.46 -0.36
C ILE A 67 16.79 -3.26 -1.24
N SER A 68 17.70 -3.44 -2.20
CA SER A 68 18.01 -2.40 -3.18
C SER A 68 16.87 -2.22 -4.17
N THR A 69 16.84 -1.07 -4.85
CA THR A 69 15.85 -0.79 -5.90
C THR A 69 15.87 -1.86 -7.01
N GLY A 70 17.06 -2.30 -7.45
CA GLY A 70 17.20 -3.38 -8.44
C GLY A 70 16.67 -4.73 -7.94
N GLN A 71 16.97 -5.10 -6.68
CA GLN A 71 16.44 -6.32 -6.08
C GLN A 71 14.91 -6.26 -5.94
N ARG A 72 14.35 -5.08 -5.62
CA ARG A 72 12.90 -4.86 -5.53
C ARG A 72 12.21 -5.09 -6.88
N THR A 73 12.78 -4.58 -7.97
CA THR A 73 12.28 -4.83 -9.33
C THR A 73 12.35 -6.31 -9.69
N ARG A 74 13.44 -7.00 -9.33
CA ARG A 74 13.58 -8.45 -9.54
C ARG A 74 12.56 -9.26 -8.73
N LEU A 75 12.28 -8.84 -7.49
CA LEU A 75 11.26 -9.45 -6.63
C LEU A 75 9.88 -9.31 -7.25
N LYS A 76 9.53 -8.11 -7.73
CA LYS A 76 8.27 -7.86 -8.43
C LYS A 76 8.12 -8.76 -9.66
N ARG A 77 9.13 -8.84 -10.52
CA ARG A 77 9.11 -9.72 -11.70
C ARG A 77 8.94 -11.19 -11.36
N LEU A 78 9.53 -11.63 -10.25
CA LEU A 78 9.42 -13.02 -9.80
C LEU A 78 8.00 -13.37 -9.33
N VAL A 79 7.31 -12.45 -8.66
CA VAL A 79 6.01 -12.71 -8.04
C VAL A 79 4.82 -12.36 -8.95
N ASN A 80 4.91 -11.32 -9.76
CA ASN A 80 3.75 -10.73 -10.44
C ASN A 80 3.08 -11.60 -11.55
N PRO A 81 3.75 -12.60 -12.16
CA PRO A 81 3.07 -13.58 -13.03
C PRO A 81 3.00 -15.00 -12.45
N GLN A 82 3.76 -15.30 -11.39
CA GLN A 82 3.94 -16.68 -10.93
C GLN A 82 2.98 -17.02 -9.79
N THR A 83 2.33 -18.18 -9.90
CA THR A 83 1.48 -18.70 -8.82
C THR A 83 2.21 -19.77 -8.00
N GLY A 84 2.00 -19.79 -6.68
CA GLY A 84 2.49 -20.88 -5.82
C GLY A 84 3.93 -20.75 -5.34
N ILE A 85 4.58 -19.58 -5.49
CA ILE A 85 5.90 -19.35 -4.89
C ILE A 85 5.75 -19.14 -3.39
N SER A 86 6.44 -19.96 -2.59
CA SER A 86 6.51 -19.76 -1.14
C SER A 86 7.49 -18.63 -0.79
N LEU A 87 7.17 -17.87 0.26
CA LEU A 87 8.08 -16.84 0.77
C LEU A 87 9.44 -17.45 1.15
N ARG A 88 9.48 -18.70 1.64
CA ARG A 88 10.74 -19.40 1.98
C ARG A 88 11.70 -19.48 0.78
N ARG A 89 11.19 -19.84 -0.40
CA ARG A 89 12.00 -19.88 -1.63
C ARG A 89 12.52 -18.50 -2.01
N ILE A 90 11.69 -17.47 -1.85
CA ILE A 90 12.06 -16.08 -2.12
C ILE A 90 13.16 -15.63 -1.14
N THR A 91 13.02 -15.92 0.14
CA THR A 91 14.01 -15.52 1.16
C THR A 91 15.39 -16.10 0.91
N GLN A 92 15.47 -17.36 0.45
CA GLN A 92 16.73 -17.99 0.06
C GLN A 92 17.35 -17.28 -1.15
N LYS A 93 16.56 -16.94 -2.16
CA LYS A 93 17.05 -16.29 -3.39
C LYS A 93 17.57 -14.87 -3.14
N PHE A 94 16.92 -14.11 -2.27
CA PHE A 94 17.27 -12.72 -1.99
C PHE A 94 18.19 -12.56 -0.76
N HIS A 95 18.44 -13.62 0.00
CA HIS A 95 19.22 -13.61 1.24
C HIS A 95 18.68 -12.59 2.27
N VAL A 96 17.36 -12.43 2.31
CA VAL A 96 16.69 -11.51 3.24
C VAL A 96 15.62 -12.27 4.02
N HIS A 97 15.49 -11.94 5.31
CA HIS A 97 14.48 -12.51 6.19
C HIS A 97 13.04 -12.34 5.65
N ARG A 98 12.19 -13.34 5.92
CA ARG A 98 10.78 -13.43 5.46
C ARG A 98 9.98 -12.16 5.70
N ARG A 99 10.08 -11.60 6.91
CA ARG A 99 9.35 -10.37 7.30
C ARG A 99 9.69 -9.18 6.39
N THR A 100 10.94 -9.04 5.96
CA THR A 100 11.35 -7.94 5.09
C THR A 100 10.75 -8.11 3.69
N ILE A 101 10.82 -9.33 3.14
CA ILE A 101 10.22 -9.65 1.84
C ILE A 101 8.71 -9.41 1.87
N GLN A 102 8.02 -9.86 2.92
CA GLN A 102 6.59 -9.66 3.07
C GLN A 102 6.22 -8.16 3.12
N ARG A 103 6.94 -7.35 3.90
CA ARG A 103 6.72 -5.89 3.95
C ARG A 103 6.91 -5.25 2.57
N GLU A 104 7.98 -5.62 1.86
CA GLU A 104 8.24 -5.09 0.52
C GLU A 104 7.16 -5.49 -0.50
N LEU A 105 6.62 -6.71 -0.40
CA LEU A 105 5.49 -7.13 -1.24
C LEU A 105 4.22 -6.32 -0.95
N ILE A 106 3.91 -6.08 0.33
CA ILE A 106 2.78 -5.24 0.74
C ILE A 106 2.97 -3.79 0.26
N ASP A 107 4.17 -3.22 0.45
CA ASP A 107 4.53 -1.88 -0.05
C ASP A 107 4.40 -1.77 -1.58
N MET A 108 4.51 -2.89 -2.31
CA MET A 108 4.32 -2.96 -3.76
C MET A 108 2.87 -3.27 -4.19
N GLY A 109 1.94 -3.42 -3.23
CA GLY A 109 0.55 -3.80 -3.49
C GLY A 109 0.33 -5.27 -3.84
N ILE A 110 1.32 -6.14 -3.58
CA ILE A 110 1.27 -7.56 -3.89
C ILE A 110 0.80 -8.32 -2.65
N HIS A 111 -0.41 -8.86 -2.74
CA HIS A 111 -1.03 -9.64 -1.66
C HIS A 111 -1.07 -11.12 -1.99
N TYR A 112 -0.89 -11.95 -0.96
CA TYR A 112 -1.19 -13.37 -1.06
C TYR A 112 -2.70 -13.55 -1.24
N ARG A 113 -3.09 -14.33 -2.25
CA ARG A 113 -4.48 -14.71 -2.50
C ARG A 113 -4.55 -16.23 -2.65
N LYS A 114 -5.53 -16.85 -2.00
CA LYS A 114 -5.86 -18.26 -2.22
C LYS A 114 -6.53 -18.39 -3.59
N LYS A 115 -6.11 -19.38 -4.39
CA LYS A 115 -6.82 -19.72 -5.62
C LYS A 115 -8.19 -20.28 -5.28
N LYS A 116 -9.22 -19.85 -6.01
CA LYS A 116 -10.53 -20.52 -5.97
C LYS A 116 -10.37 -21.91 -6.59
N ARG A 117 -10.99 -22.92 -5.97
CA ARG A 117 -11.10 -24.25 -6.58
C ARG A 117 -12.00 -24.10 -7.81
N ALA A 118 -11.56 -24.62 -8.94
CA ALA A 118 -12.33 -24.65 -10.17
C ALA A 118 -12.43 -26.12 -10.63
N PRO A 119 -13.56 -26.53 -11.23
CA PRO A 119 -13.67 -27.82 -11.89
C PRO A 119 -12.57 -27.98 -12.94
N ARG A 120 -12.03 -29.19 -13.09
CA ARG A 120 -11.08 -29.48 -14.16
C ARG A 120 -11.86 -29.71 -15.45
N TYR A 121 -11.68 -28.83 -16.42
CA TYR A 121 -12.19 -29.04 -17.78
C TYR A 121 -11.12 -29.69 -18.65
N THR A 122 -11.55 -30.57 -19.55
CA THR A 122 -10.72 -31.03 -20.67
C THR A 122 -10.72 -29.99 -21.78
N GLU A 123 -9.68 -29.98 -22.63
CA GLU A 123 -9.56 -29.02 -23.74
C GLU A 123 -10.81 -29.01 -24.64
N LYS A 124 -11.29 -30.20 -25.01
CA LYS A 124 -12.55 -30.36 -25.77
C LYS A 124 -13.77 -29.70 -25.10
N LYS A 125 -13.88 -29.78 -23.76
CA LYS A 125 -14.98 -29.15 -23.02
C LYS A 125 -14.84 -27.63 -23.00
N ILE A 126 -13.61 -27.11 -22.91
CA ILE A 126 -13.33 -25.67 -22.94
C ILE A 126 -13.70 -25.09 -24.30
N GLU A 127 -13.38 -25.78 -25.39
CA GLU A 127 -13.71 -25.35 -26.76
C GLU A 127 -15.23 -25.38 -27.04
N ALA A 128 -15.94 -26.39 -26.52
CA ALA A 128 -17.38 -26.52 -26.74
C ALA A 128 -18.22 -25.55 -25.88
N MET A 129 -17.72 -25.15 -24.71
CA MET A 129 -18.45 -24.37 -23.70
C MET A 129 -19.03 -23.05 -24.24
N PRO A 130 -18.28 -22.19 -24.95
CA PRO A 130 -18.80 -20.92 -25.47
C PRO A 130 -19.95 -21.11 -26.45
N THR A 131 -19.85 -22.13 -27.31
CA THR A 131 -20.87 -22.42 -28.33
C THR A 131 -22.15 -22.96 -27.70
N SER A 132 -22.04 -23.90 -26.75
CA SER A 132 -23.21 -24.44 -26.05
C SER A 132 -23.89 -23.39 -25.18
N THR A 133 -23.12 -22.61 -24.42
CA THR A 133 -23.68 -21.51 -23.60
C THR A 133 -24.33 -20.43 -24.45
N ARG A 134 -23.75 -20.05 -25.60
CA ARG A 134 -24.36 -19.07 -26.51
C ARG A 134 -25.66 -19.57 -27.14
N ARG A 135 -25.73 -20.85 -27.50
CA ARG A 135 -26.96 -21.48 -28.00
C ARG A 135 -28.05 -21.44 -26.92
N LEU A 136 -27.71 -21.88 -25.70
CA LEU A 136 -28.63 -21.88 -24.56
C LEU A 136 -29.16 -20.47 -24.26
N TYR A 137 -28.28 -19.47 -24.24
CA TYR A 137 -28.66 -18.08 -24.01
C TYR A 137 -29.65 -17.54 -25.05
N ARG A 138 -29.44 -17.86 -26.33
CA ARG A 138 -30.36 -17.45 -27.42
C ARG A 138 -31.72 -18.12 -27.30
N THR A 139 -31.74 -19.41 -26.97
CA THR A 139 -33.00 -20.10 -26.71
C THR A 139 -33.73 -19.45 -25.54
N LEU A 140 -33.04 -19.20 -24.41
CA LEU A 140 -33.62 -18.56 -23.21
C LEU A 140 -34.23 -17.18 -23.49
N LEU A 141 -33.65 -16.39 -24.40
CA LEU A 141 -34.16 -15.06 -24.74
C LEU A 141 -35.47 -15.08 -25.55
N ASN A 142 -35.76 -16.16 -26.26
CA ASN A 142 -36.94 -16.24 -27.12
C ASN A 142 -38.25 -16.47 -26.34
N ASN A 143 -38.21 -16.67 -25.01
CA ASN A 143 -39.34 -16.81 -24.08
C ASN A 143 -40.42 -17.87 -24.42
N ASP A 144 -40.22 -18.68 -25.46
CA ASP A 144 -41.19 -19.70 -25.92
C ASP A 144 -41.04 -21.06 -25.21
N PHE A 145 -40.55 -21.11 -23.97
CA PHE A 145 -40.47 -22.35 -23.20
C PHE A 145 -40.39 -22.12 -21.70
N GLU A 146 -40.80 -23.13 -20.95
CA GLU A 146 -40.67 -23.21 -19.50
C GLU A 146 -39.45 -24.08 -19.14
N LEU A 147 -38.57 -23.56 -18.28
CA LEU A 147 -37.35 -24.25 -17.87
C LEU A 147 -37.51 -24.80 -16.45
N ILE A 148 -37.46 -26.13 -16.33
CA ILE A 148 -37.40 -26.83 -15.04
C ILE A 148 -36.01 -27.45 -14.93
N MET A 149 -35.28 -27.15 -13.84
CA MET A 149 -33.95 -27.69 -13.56
C MET A 149 -33.98 -28.44 -12.23
N ASP A 150 -33.32 -29.59 -12.19
CA ASP A 150 -33.09 -30.39 -10.99
C ASP A 150 -31.62 -30.81 -10.92
N ASP A 151 -31.08 -30.95 -9.70
CA ASP A 151 -29.71 -31.43 -9.47
C ASP A 151 -29.67 -32.27 -8.19
N GLU A 152 -29.14 -33.48 -8.29
CA GLU A 152 -29.02 -34.38 -7.16
C GLU A 152 -27.83 -33.99 -6.29
N LYS A 153 -28.11 -33.56 -5.06
CA LYS A 153 -27.08 -33.23 -4.07
C LYS A 153 -26.97 -34.31 -3.01
N TYR A 154 -25.79 -34.95 -2.95
CA TYR A 154 -25.46 -35.86 -1.85
C TYR A 154 -25.30 -35.08 -0.54
N PHE A 155 -25.96 -35.55 0.52
CA PHE A 155 -25.76 -35.07 1.89
C PHE A 155 -24.95 -36.11 2.67
N THR A 156 -23.95 -35.65 3.43
CA THR A 156 -23.13 -36.51 4.29
C THR A 156 -23.50 -36.31 5.75
N LEU A 157 -23.72 -37.41 6.48
CA LEU A 157 -23.95 -37.42 7.92
C LEU A 157 -22.60 -37.21 8.66
N THR A 158 -22.10 -35.98 8.71
CA THR A 158 -20.89 -35.64 9.49
C THR A 158 -21.19 -34.55 10.52
N ASN A 159 -21.01 -34.87 11.81
CA ASN A 159 -21.11 -33.93 12.93
C ASN A 159 -20.08 -32.79 12.78
N GLU A 160 -20.53 -31.54 12.83
CA GLU A 160 -19.73 -30.31 12.72
C GLU A 160 -18.86 -30.03 13.97
N SER A 161 -18.11 -31.01 14.47
CA SER A 161 -17.24 -30.84 15.64
C SER A 161 -15.75 -30.80 15.29
N VAL A 162 -15.37 -30.34 14.08
CA VAL A 162 -13.96 -30.16 13.73
C VAL A 162 -13.74 -28.77 13.15
N SER A 163 -13.15 -27.90 13.97
CA SER A 163 -12.71 -26.56 13.59
C SER A 163 -11.79 -26.65 12.37
N THR A 164 -12.26 -26.16 11.22
CA THR A 164 -11.43 -26.02 10.04
C THR A 164 -10.34 -24.98 10.32
N ASN A 165 -9.08 -25.42 10.25
CA ASN A 165 -7.89 -24.59 10.47
C ASN A 165 -7.93 -23.30 9.62
N ARG A 166 -8.23 -22.18 10.28
CA ARG A 166 -8.11 -20.82 9.73
C ARG A 166 -6.64 -20.42 9.76
N GLY A 167 -5.90 -20.85 8.73
CA GLY A 167 -4.47 -20.54 8.59
C GLY A 167 -4.16 -19.04 8.61
N SER A 168 -3.20 -18.68 9.46
CA SER A 168 -2.60 -17.36 9.70
C SER A 168 -1.55 -16.93 8.67
#